data_AF-A0A831UMT2-F1
#
_entry.id   AF-A0A831UMT2-F1
#
_cell.length_a   1.000
_cell.length_b   1.000
_cell.length_c   1.000
_cell.angle_alpha   90.00
_cell.angle_beta   90.00
_cell.angle_gamma   90.00
#
_symmetry.space_group_name_H-M   'P 1'
#
loop_
_entity.id
_entity.type
_entity.pdbx_description
1 polymer ?
#
loop_
_entity_poly.entity_id
_entity_poly.type
_entity_poly.pdbx_seq_one_letter_code
_entity_poly.pdbx_strand_id
1 'polypeptide(L)'
;MKRNTCLERAVQAIGLLLLVAAIQASAQVSVSGSVLNGIKGPGREYGVEGVQVVAAMATKQLAFTMTDANGDYTFEELPAQSAPFDITFYKLEYFPGTLNGVAANSSGNNISLNPLGVTTAAKPLARSGPKSIRVEWSANPEYNVKGYNIYRTEYASDGEGNLIPTQIVANQVKLNGGADVWDEANYIDALEYTDETVQIDGWYVYQIQAISGADRPSALSIPSNPPERGQWLTLFYPVVAIETPGTYLWDQVPGEQDLLQVILPLSTRCAYDVGTVAMGLVSRLPADLIDRIIDVRPSGISVGMQSEALNVLTHADNPSVPEGQIEVGMSVADPGPARSLYGAGVLYNIVAQAKIGVDDCGDLSILRDQSRLYEEDAVTRIAFRTEKGQLCADTDCIHGDVDMNGTVNQADAQWINDYWVKNVSANDCTAYSGDINLDGEVDAADATLILRWVSGLDITPPASATNADLSAVSFAAADALKSDNEVLVGLNRQTLSGDAGDEVIV
;
A
#
# COMPACT_ATOMS: atom_id res chain seq x y z
N MET A 1 80.13 -35.58 -76.68
CA MET A 1 81.47 -35.30 -77.24
C MET A 1 82.14 -34.27 -76.33
N LYS A 2 83.27 -34.63 -75.69
CA LYS A 2 84.13 -33.84 -74.75
C LYS A 2 83.44 -33.42 -73.42
N ARG A 3 83.68 -33.98 -72.23
CA ARG A 3 84.88 -34.51 -71.53
C ARG A 3 85.89 -33.43 -71.12
N ASN A 4 86.26 -33.49 -69.83
CA ASN A 4 87.45 -32.94 -69.13
C ASN A 4 87.19 -31.70 -68.26
N THR A 5 87.65 -31.56 -67.01
CA THR A 5 88.47 -32.35 -66.05
C THR A 5 88.40 -31.56 -64.72
N CYS A 6 88.13 -32.17 -63.56
CA CYS A 6 89.08 -32.75 -62.59
C CYS A 6 90.04 -31.74 -61.90
N LEU A 7 89.93 -31.67 -60.56
CA LEU A 7 90.98 -31.59 -59.50
C LEU A 7 92.01 -30.44 -59.58
N GLU A 8 92.45 -29.74 -58.53
CA GLU A 8 92.63 -30.10 -57.12
C GLU A 8 93.04 -28.83 -56.29
N ARG A 9 92.70 -28.84 -55.00
CA ARG A 9 93.41 -28.26 -53.82
C ARG A 9 93.27 -26.77 -53.42
N ALA A 10 92.70 -26.62 -52.22
CA ALA A 10 93.27 -26.00 -51.01
C ALA A 10 92.46 -24.84 -50.40
N VAL A 11 91.69 -25.22 -49.37
CA VAL A 11 91.32 -24.49 -48.14
C VAL A 11 91.83 -23.04 -48.02
N GLN A 12 90.92 -22.07 -48.07
CA GLN A 12 90.77 -20.92 -47.14
C GLN A 12 90.00 -19.79 -47.84
N ALA A 13 88.79 -19.50 -47.32
CA ALA A 13 88.23 -18.16 -47.12
C ALA A 13 86.71 -18.24 -47.13
N ILE A 14 86.18 -18.35 -45.92
CA ILE A 14 84.81 -18.00 -45.56
C ILE A 14 84.56 -16.56 -46.05
N GLY A 15 83.73 -16.43 -47.08
CA GLY A 15 83.33 -15.16 -47.71
C GLY A 15 81.81 -15.02 -47.70
N LEU A 16 81.25 -14.99 -46.49
CA LEU A 16 80.07 -14.23 -46.06
C LEU A 16 79.08 -13.79 -47.17
N LEU A 17 78.19 -14.70 -47.60
CA LEU A 17 76.94 -14.32 -48.25
C LEU A 17 75.93 -13.98 -47.14
N LEU A 18 75.97 -12.74 -46.67
CA LEU A 18 74.99 -12.18 -45.72
C LEU A 18 73.66 -11.99 -46.47
N LEU A 19 72.83 -13.04 -46.51
CA LEU A 19 71.40 -12.88 -46.74
C LEU A 19 70.84 -12.26 -45.45
N VAL A 20 70.81 -10.93 -45.38
CA VAL A 20 70.09 -10.21 -44.33
C VAL A 20 68.61 -10.46 -44.58
N ALA A 21 68.07 -11.52 -43.99
CA ALA A 21 66.66 -11.55 -43.64
C ALA A 21 66.47 -10.43 -42.61
N ALA A 22 66.15 -9.23 -43.08
CA ALA A 22 65.70 -8.16 -42.22
C ALA A 22 64.39 -8.64 -41.59
N ILE A 23 64.48 -9.19 -40.38
CA ILE A 23 63.37 -9.19 -39.45
C ILE A 23 63.16 -7.70 -39.16
N GLN A 24 62.32 -7.04 -39.96
CA GLN A 24 61.74 -5.78 -39.53
C GLN A 24 60.92 -6.12 -38.30
N ALA A 25 61.47 -5.84 -37.11
CA ALA A 25 60.64 -5.65 -35.94
C ALA A 25 59.66 -4.53 -36.33
N SER A 26 58.39 -4.88 -36.54
CA SER A 26 57.36 -3.88 -36.78
C SER A 26 57.38 -2.94 -35.58
N ALA A 27 57.61 -1.65 -35.81
CA ALA A 27 57.52 -0.66 -34.75
C ALA A 27 56.15 -0.84 -34.06
N GLN A 28 56.18 -1.09 -32.76
CA GLN A 28 54.97 -1.18 -31.94
C GLN A 28 54.59 0.21 -31.46
N VAL A 29 53.30 0.49 -31.43
CA VAL A 29 52.75 1.79 -31.00
C VAL A 29 51.68 1.58 -29.96
N SER A 30 51.57 2.56 -29.07
CA SER A 30 50.53 2.57 -28.05
C SER A 30 49.37 3.47 -28.43
N VAL A 31 48.15 3.07 -28.07
CA VAL A 31 46.95 3.89 -28.22
C VAL A 31 46.12 3.75 -26.95
N SER A 32 45.71 4.86 -26.35
CA SER A 32 44.89 4.85 -25.14
C SER A 32 43.79 5.91 -25.15
N GLY A 33 42.80 5.71 -24.29
CA GLY A 33 41.67 6.61 -24.07
C GLY A 33 40.73 6.07 -23.02
N SER A 34 39.57 6.71 -22.89
CA SER A 34 38.52 6.30 -21.95
C SER A 34 37.14 6.18 -22.59
N VAL A 35 36.30 5.33 -22.02
CA VAL A 35 34.90 5.17 -22.40
C VAL A 35 34.03 5.70 -21.27
N LEU A 36 33.20 6.69 -21.59
CA LEU A 36 32.39 7.42 -20.61
C LEU A 36 30.89 7.21 -20.83
N ASN A 37 30.11 7.18 -19.75
CA ASN A 37 28.67 7.35 -19.82
C ASN A 37 28.30 8.78 -19.45
N GLY A 38 27.72 9.51 -20.41
CA GLY A 38 27.30 10.91 -20.24
C GLY A 38 25.82 11.12 -19.96
N ILE A 39 25.04 10.06 -19.66
CA ILE A 39 23.57 10.15 -19.56
C ILE A 39 23.10 11.09 -18.44
N LYS A 40 23.92 11.27 -17.39
CA LYS A 40 23.65 12.15 -16.25
C LYS A 40 23.97 13.62 -16.53
N GLY A 41 24.48 13.92 -17.73
CA GLY A 41 24.85 15.26 -18.17
C GLY A 41 26.24 15.72 -17.74
N PRO A 42 26.63 16.95 -18.14
CA PRO A 42 27.97 17.48 -17.90
C PRO A 42 28.37 17.55 -16.43
N GLY A 43 29.57 17.07 -16.10
CA GLY A 43 30.13 17.04 -14.75
C GLY A 43 29.69 15.84 -13.90
N ARG A 44 28.89 14.92 -14.46
CA ARG A 44 28.46 13.66 -13.83
C ARG A 44 28.79 12.43 -14.68
N GLU A 45 29.66 12.60 -15.68
CA GLU A 45 30.14 11.50 -16.50
C GLU A 45 31.02 10.56 -15.67
N TYR A 46 30.94 9.27 -15.98
CA TYR A 46 31.72 8.25 -15.30
C TYR A 46 32.23 7.19 -16.29
N GLY A 47 33.33 6.55 -15.92
CA GLY A 47 33.93 5.46 -16.68
C GLY A 47 33.02 4.26 -16.82
N VAL A 48 32.96 3.67 -18.01
CA VAL A 48 32.21 2.43 -18.26
C VAL A 48 33.17 1.25 -18.23
N GLU A 49 33.10 0.45 -17.17
CA GLU A 49 33.89 -0.77 -17.03
C GLU A 49 33.44 -1.90 -17.98
N GLY A 50 34.39 -2.72 -18.42
CA GLY A 50 34.11 -3.96 -19.15
C GLY A 50 33.59 -3.75 -20.58
N VAL A 51 33.87 -2.59 -21.18
CA VAL A 51 33.58 -2.33 -22.61
C VAL A 51 34.64 -3.04 -23.43
N GLN A 52 34.20 -3.85 -24.38
CA GLN A 52 35.10 -4.48 -25.34
C GLN A 52 35.56 -3.43 -26.36
N VAL A 53 36.86 -3.18 -26.39
CA VAL A 53 37.49 -2.21 -27.30
C VAL A 53 38.30 -2.99 -28.33
N VAL A 54 37.99 -2.81 -29.61
CA VAL A 54 38.61 -3.54 -30.70
C VAL A 54 39.29 -2.56 -31.65
N ALA A 55 40.60 -2.70 -31.81
CA ALA A 55 41.38 -1.97 -32.81
C ALA A 55 41.44 -2.77 -34.10
N ALA A 56 41.06 -2.14 -35.20
CA ALA A 56 41.04 -2.74 -36.53
C ALA A 56 41.70 -1.82 -37.58
N MET A 57 42.08 -2.42 -38.70
CA MET A 57 42.46 -1.71 -39.92
C MET A 57 41.67 -2.32 -41.08
N ALA A 58 40.90 -1.48 -41.77
CA ALA A 58 39.95 -1.93 -42.79
C ALA A 58 39.04 -3.06 -42.24
N THR A 59 39.02 -4.24 -42.86
CA THR A 59 38.18 -5.38 -42.41
C THR A 59 38.90 -6.34 -41.47
N LYS A 60 40.11 -6.02 -41.00
CA LYS A 60 40.92 -6.91 -40.16
C LYS A 60 41.05 -6.39 -38.73
N GLN A 61 40.54 -7.17 -37.78
CA GLN A 61 40.81 -6.97 -36.36
C GLN A 61 42.30 -7.21 -36.07
N LEU A 62 42.92 -6.29 -35.33
CA LEU A 62 44.33 -6.34 -34.95
C LEU A 62 44.51 -6.78 -33.50
N ALA A 63 43.72 -6.20 -32.59
CA ALA A 63 43.75 -6.48 -31.16
C ALA A 63 42.39 -6.18 -30.53
N PHE A 64 42.17 -6.67 -29.32
CA PHE A 64 41.08 -6.23 -28.46
C PHE A 64 41.58 -6.11 -27.02
N THR A 65 40.90 -5.27 -26.24
CA THR A 65 41.09 -5.10 -24.79
C THR A 65 39.73 -4.82 -24.13
N MET A 66 39.72 -4.74 -22.80
CA MET A 66 38.55 -4.34 -22.01
C MET A 66 38.88 -3.05 -21.26
N THR A 67 37.88 -2.19 -21.06
CA THR A 67 38.02 -1.06 -20.15
C THR A 67 38.06 -1.52 -18.69
N ASP A 68 38.84 -0.82 -17.87
CA ASP A 68 38.91 -1.03 -16.42
C ASP A 68 37.76 -0.34 -15.66
N ALA A 69 37.80 -0.36 -14.33
CA ALA A 69 36.80 0.28 -13.46
C ALA A 69 36.63 1.79 -13.68
N ASN A 70 37.65 2.47 -14.21
CA ASN A 70 37.61 3.90 -14.55
C ASN A 70 37.18 4.14 -16.01
N GLY A 71 36.88 3.08 -16.76
CA GLY A 71 36.54 3.15 -18.17
C GLY A 71 37.76 3.32 -19.08
N ASP A 72 38.98 3.18 -18.55
CA ASP A 72 40.21 3.40 -19.31
C ASP A 72 40.60 2.16 -20.10
N TYR A 73 41.12 2.35 -21.32
CA TYR A 73 41.67 1.28 -22.16
C TYR A 73 43.04 1.68 -22.72
N THR A 74 43.90 0.68 -22.90
CA THR A 74 45.21 0.85 -23.54
C THR A 74 45.52 -0.34 -24.43
N PHE A 75 46.06 -0.04 -25.61
CA PHE A 75 46.79 -0.98 -26.44
C PHE A 75 48.29 -0.64 -26.37
N GLU A 76 49.15 -1.60 -26.05
CA GLU A 76 50.60 -1.37 -25.90
C GLU A 76 51.41 -1.81 -27.13
N GLU A 77 50.87 -2.73 -27.94
CA GLU A 77 51.62 -3.42 -28.99
C GLU A 77 50.91 -3.43 -30.36
N LEU A 78 50.32 -2.30 -30.79
CA LEU A 78 49.73 -2.23 -32.13
C LEU A 78 50.81 -2.07 -33.21
N PRO A 79 50.68 -2.68 -34.40
CA PRO A 79 51.65 -2.51 -35.47
C PRO A 79 51.56 -1.09 -36.07
N ALA A 80 52.64 -0.29 -35.96
CA ALA A 80 52.69 1.11 -36.43
C ALA A 80 52.27 1.28 -37.90
N GLN A 81 52.62 0.31 -38.74
CA GLN A 81 52.31 0.30 -40.17
C GLN A 81 50.82 0.13 -40.48
N SER A 82 50.01 -0.21 -39.47
CA SER A 82 48.56 -0.37 -39.60
C SER A 82 47.79 0.88 -39.18
N ALA A 83 48.48 1.94 -38.76
CA ALA A 83 47.84 3.23 -38.48
C ALA A 83 47.44 3.95 -39.79
N PRO A 84 46.35 4.74 -39.80
CA PRO A 84 45.46 5.00 -38.66
C PRO A 84 44.52 3.83 -38.37
N PHE A 85 44.09 3.71 -37.10
CA PHE A 85 43.24 2.63 -36.63
C PHE A 85 41.77 3.05 -36.56
N ASP A 86 40.87 2.10 -36.80
CA ASP A 86 39.46 2.22 -36.45
C ASP A 86 39.23 1.45 -35.14
N ILE A 87 38.73 2.15 -34.12
CA ILE A 87 38.49 1.57 -32.80
C ILE A 87 36.99 1.45 -32.60
N THR A 88 36.52 0.23 -32.38
CA THR A 88 35.10 -0.07 -32.12
C THR A 88 34.90 -0.45 -30.65
N PHE A 89 33.76 -0.03 -30.10
CA PHE A 89 33.42 -0.17 -28.69
C PHE A 89 32.09 -0.90 -28.57
N TYR A 90 32.07 -1.98 -27.79
CA TYR A 90 30.89 -2.81 -27.63
C TYR A 90 30.66 -3.21 -26.16
N LYS A 91 29.44 -2.97 -25.68
CA LYS A 91 28.90 -3.49 -24.43
C LYS A 91 27.39 -3.65 -24.62
N LEU A 92 26.83 -4.77 -24.15
CA LEU A 92 25.44 -5.17 -24.44
C LEU A 92 24.40 -4.10 -24.05
N GLU A 93 24.72 -3.26 -23.08
CA GLU A 93 23.82 -2.24 -22.51
C GLU A 93 23.89 -0.89 -23.23
N TYR A 94 24.71 -0.78 -24.28
CA TYR A 94 25.00 0.47 -24.99
C TYR A 94 24.89 0.28 -26.51
N PHE A 95 24.57 1.37 -27.22
CA PHE A 95 24.78 1.41 -28.66
C PHE A 95 26.28 1.31 -28.97
N PRO A 96 26.70 0.48 -29.94
CA PRO A 96 28.11 0.39 -30.32
C PRO A 96 28.67 1.74 -30.76
N GLY A 97 29.91 2.04 -30.34
CA GLY A 97 30.63 3.26 -30.70
C GLY A 97 31.78 2.99 -31.66
N THR A 98 32.22 4.01 -32.39
CA THR A 98 33.41 3.91 -33.26
C THR A 98 34.19 5.22 -33.30
N LEU A 99 35.51 5.14 -33.15
CA LEU A 99 36.46 6.21 -33.45
C LEU A 99 37.23 5.83 -34.70
N ASN A 100 37.14 6.65 -35.75
CA ASN A 100 37.83 6.41 -37.01
C ASN A 100 39.10 7.25 -37.09
N GLY A 101 40.13 6.73 -37.75
CA GLY A 101 41.31 7.52 -38.07
C GLY A 101 42.25 7.79 -36.88
N VAL A 102 42.26 6.91 -35.86
CA VAL A 102 43.07 7.10 -34.65
C VAL A 102 44.57 6.96 -34.96
N ALA A 103 45.36 7.98 -34.62
CA ALA A 103 46.78 8.03 -34.94
C ALA A 103 47.62 7.09 -34.05
N ALA A 104 48.77 6.65 -34.56
CA ALA A 104 49.77 5.94 -33.78
C ALA A 104 50.31 6.80 -32.61
N ASN A 105 50.60 6.19 -31.46
CA ASN A 105 51.13 6.86 -30.26
C ASN A 105 50.23 8.01 -29.77
N SER A 106 48.91 7.83 -29.88
CA SER A 106 47.92 8.82 -29.43
C SER A 106 47.29 8.41 -28.09
N SER A 107 47.03 9.41 -27.25
CA SER A 107 46.30 9.27 -25.99
C SER A 107 45.10 10.22 -25.95
N GLY A 108 44.18 9.99 -25.03
CA GLY A 108 42.96 10.81 -24.91
C GLY A 108 41.93 10.54 -26.01
N ASN A 109 41.96 9.36 -26.61
CA ASN A 109 40.99 8.91 -27.60
C ASN A 109 39.69 8.48 -26.90
N ASN A 110 38.99 9.45 -26.33
CA ASN A 110 37.83 9.22 -25.49
C ASN A 110 36.55 9.13 -26.33
N ILE A 111 35.60 8.31 -25.90
CA ILE A 111 34.27 8.22 -26.49
C ILE A 111 33.21 8.16 -25.39
N SER A 112 32.05 8.78 -25.63
CA SER A 112 30.88 8.56 -24.79
C SER A 112 29.91 7.60 -25.47
N LEU A 113 29.54 6.52 -24.79
CA LEU A 113 28.57 5.57 -25.29
C LEU A 113 27.16 5.95 -24.84
N ASN A 114 26.18 5.75 -25.73
CA ASN A 114 24.78 6.00 -25.43
C ASN A 114 24.14 4.71 -24.88
N PRO A 115 23.59 4.71 -23.65
CA PRO A 115 22.87 3.57 -23.11
C PRO A 115 21.68 3.14 -23.97
N LEU A 116 21.44 1.83 -24.06
CA LEU A 116 20.19 1.30 -24.58
C LEU A 116 19.03 1.65 -23.63
N GLY A 117 17.84 1.83 -24.21
CA GLY A 117 16.62 2.10 -23.44
C GLY A 117 16.21 0.89 -22.60
N VAL A 118 15.53 1.15 -21.49
CA VAL A 118 14.74 0.18 -20.73
C VAL A 118 13.27 0.43 -21.00
N THR A 119 12.47 -0.63 -21.06
CA THR A 119 11.02 -0.52 -21.25
C THR A 119 10.37 0.27 -20.12
N THR A 120 9.27 0.93 -20.44
CA THR A 120 8.43 1.58 -19.44
C THR A 120 7.77 0.53 -18.56
N ALA A 121 7.81 0.75 -17.24
CA ALA A 121 7.19 -0.15 -16.27
C ALA A 121 5.67 -0.26 -16.51
N ALA A 122 5.09 -1.38 -16.08
CA ALA A 122 3.65 -1.57 -16.12
C ALA A 122 2.91 -0.54 -15.24
N LYS A 123 1.61 -0.40 -15.48
CA LYS A 123 0.73 0.38 -14.59
C LYS A 123 0.79 -0.21 -13.18
N PRO A 124 1.12 0.59 -12.15
CA PRO A 124 1.09 0.10 -10.79
C PRO A 124 -0.35 -0.10 -10.31
N LEU A 125 -0.53 -1.10 -9.45
CA LEU A 125 -1.73 -1.24 -8.63
C LEU A 125 -1.48 -0.58 -7.28
N ALA A 126 -2.38 0.30 -6.86
CA ALA A 126 -2.34 0.93 -5.55
C ALA A 126 -3.52 0.40 -4.73
N ARG A 127 -3.30 0.16 -3.44
CA ARG A 127 -4.32 -0.32 -2.50
C ARG A 127 -4.20 0.47 -1.21
N SER A 128 -5.30 1.06 -0.77
CA SER A 128 -5.35 1.76 0.51
C SER A 128 -5.16 0.82 1.68
N GLY A 129 -4.34 1.26 2.64
CA GLY A 129 -4.22 0.66 3.96
C GLY A 129 -4.39 1.71 5.07
N PRO A 130 -4.37 1.28 6.35
CA PRO A 130 -4.38 2.20 7.49
C PRO A 130 -3.18 3.14 7.43
N LYS A 131 -3.46 4.45 7.35
CA LYS A 131 -2.48 5.56 7.25
C LYS A 131 -1.42 5.37 6.14
N SER A 132 -1.71 4.55 5.12
CA SER A 132 -0.74 4.18 4.10
C SER A 132 -1.40 3.77 2.79
N ILE A 133 -0.61 3.72 1.73
CA ILE A 133 -1.00 3.09 0.46
C ILE A 133 0.09 2.14 0.03
N ARG A 134 -0.27 0.87 -0.21
CA ARG A 134 0.64 -0.13 -0.79
C ARG A 134 0.55 -0.06 -2.31
N VAL A 135 1.69 0.01 -2.96
CA VAL A 135 1.83 0.10 -4.41
C VAL A 135 2.65 -1.08 -4.90
N GLU A 136 2.15 -1.77 -5.93
CA GLU A 136 2.80 -2.95 -6.53
C GLU A 136 2.84 -2.83 -8.06
N TRP A 137 3.88 -3.35 -8.70
CA TRP A 137 4.01 -3.37 -10.16
C TRP A 137 4.73 -4.63 -10.67
N SER A 138 4.55 -4.95 -11.95
CA SER A 138 5.24 -6.08 -12.57
C SER A 138 6.68 -5.74 -12.95
N ALA A 139 7.57 -6.72 -12.84
CA ALA A 139 8.95 -6.58 -13.28
C ALA A 139 9.04 -6.29 -14.78
N ASN A 140 10.01 -5.45 -15.13
CA ASN A 140 10.43 -5.23 -16.50
C ASN A 140 11.09 -6.50 -17.10
N PRO A 141 10.95 -6.75 -18.42
CA PRO A 141 11.51 -7.93 -19.08
C PRO A 141 13.04 -7.91 -19.22
N GLU A 142 13.68 -6.76 -19.09
CA GLU A 142 15.14 -6.63 -19.19
C GLU A 142 15.85 -7.28 -17.99
N TYR A 143 16.90 -8.04 -18.27
CA TYR A 143 17.68 -8.72 -17.24
C TYR A 143 18.53 -7.77 -16.39
N ASN A 144 18.77 -6.54 -16.85
CA ASN A 144 19.70 -5.58 -16.25
C ASN A 144 19.00 -4.34 -15.69
N VAL A 145 17.85 -4.48 -15.04
CA VAL A 145 17.23 -3.36 -14.32
C VAL A 145 17.96 -3.18 -12.98
N LYS A 146 18.48 -1.97 -12.74
CA LYS A 146 19.12 -1.60 -11.45
C LYS A 146 18.11 -1.42 -10.34
N GLY A 147 16.90 -1.01 -10.68
CA GLY A 147 15.81 -0.78 -9.75
C GLY A 147 14.81 0.23 -10.30
N TYR A 148 13.98 0.74 -9.41
CA TYR A 148 12.84 1.59 -9.74
C TYR A 148 12.82 2.88 -8.94
N ASN A 149 12.26 3.92 -9.55
CA ASN A 149 11.79 5.12 -8.87
C ASN A 149 10.26 5.12 -8.86
N ILE A 150 9.69 5.54 -7.73
CA ILE A 150 8.25 5.70 -7.57
C ILE A 150 7.91 7.18 -7.42
N TYR A 151 6.85 7.58 -8.11
CA TYR A 151 6.36 8.95 -8.15
C TYR A 151 4.91 9.00 -7.70
N ARG A 152 4.54 10.05 -6.99
CA ARG A 152 3.19 10.30 -6.50
C ARG A 152 2.68 11.66 -6.94
N THR A 153 1.43 11.71 -7.35
CA THR A 153 0.68 12.97 -7.52
C THR A 153 -0.50 12.98 -6.56
N GLU A 154 -0.74 14.12 -5.92
CA GLU A 154 -1.83 14.29 -4.95
C GLU A 154 -2.95 15.17 -5.52
N TYR A 155 -4.18 14.69 -5.39
CA TYR A 155 -5.40 15.38 -5.78
C TYR A 155 -6.18 15.85 -4.54
N ALA A 156 -6.95 16.92 -4.75
CA ALA A 156 -7.80 17.49 -3.72
C ALA A 156 -9.05 16.64 -3.50
N SER A 157 -9.65 16.82 -2.33
CA SER A 157 -11.00 16.42 -2.00
C SER A 157 -11.93 17.62 -1.83
N ASP A 158 -13.24 17.40 -1.97
CA ASP A 158 -14.27 18.36 -1.57
C ASP A 158 -14.48 18.38 -0.04
N GLY A 159 -15.46 19.16 0.44
CA GLY A 159 -15.77 19.25 1.88
C GLY A 159 -16.24 17.94 2.49
N GLU A 160 -16.68 17.00 1.64
CA GLU A 160 -17.18 15.69 1.96
C GLU A 160 -16.12 14.58 1.77
N GLY A 161 -14.90 14.93 1.35
CA GLY A 161 -13.78 13.99 1.18
C GLY A 161 -13.76 13.26 -0.16
N ASN A 162 -14.63 13.59 -1.11
CA ASN A 162 -14.67 12.97 -2.44
C ASN A 162 -13.60 13.55 -3.36
N LEU A 163 -13.06 12.72 -4.25
CA LEU A 163 -12.03 13.11 -5.21
C LEU A 163 -12.50 14.26 -6.12
N ILE A 164 -11.69 15.31 -6.23
CA ILE A 164 -11.79 16.34 -7.27
C ILE A 164 -10.71 16.06 -8.33
N PRO A 165 -11.03 15.34 -9.42
CA PRO A 165 -10.01 14.83 -10.35
C PRO A 165 -9.28 15.93 -11.15
N THR A 166 -9.79 17.15 -11.14
CA THR A 166 -9.21 18.30 -11.85
C THR A 166 -8.29 19.15 -11.00
N GLN A 167 -8.23 18.92 -9.68
CA GLN A 167 -7.49 19.79 -8.75
C GLN A 167 -6.32 19.03 -8.13
N ILE A 168 -5.11 19.33 -8.61
CA ILE A 168 -3.86 18.80 -8.07
C ILE A 168 -3.44 19.67 -6.88
N VAL A 169 -3.19 19.05 -5.73
CA VAL A 169 -2.69 19.71 -4.50
C VAL A 169 -1.17 19.77 -4.53
N ALA A 170 -0.54 18.64 -4.81
CA ALA A 170 0.91 18.54 -4.94
C ALA A 170 1.26 17.92 -6.30
N ASN A 171 2.12 18.63 -7.03
CA ASN A 171 2.71 18.13 -8.27
C ASN A 171 3.43 16.81 -8.03
N GLN A 172 3.70 16.09 -9.11
CA GLN A 172 4.39 14.82 -9.06
C GLN A 172 5.73 14.93 -8.31
N VAL A 173 5.92 14.08 -7.29
CA VAL A 173 7.14 13.99 -6.48
C VAL A 173 7.66 12.56 -6.47
N LYS A 174 8.98 12.39 -6.47
CA LYS A 174 9.65 11.10 -6.24
C LYS A 174 9.61 10.78 -4.74
N LEU A 175 9.19 9.57 -4.36
CA LEU A 175 9.08 9.20 -2.95
C LEU A 175 10.33 8.48 -2.42
N ASN A 176 11.06 7.77 -3.28
CA ASN A 176 12.25 7.05 -2.88
C ASN A 176 13.49 7.97 -2.95
N GLY A 177 14.09 8.29 -1.79
CA GLY A 177 15.29 9.11 -1.71
C GLY A 177 15.07 10.58 -2.08
N GLY A 178 16.08 11.20 -2.70
CA GLY A 178 16.01 12.59 -3.15
C GLY A 178 15.25 12.79 -4.47
N ALA A 179 15.08 14.06 -4.88
CA ALA A 179 14.50 14.42 -6.17
C ALA A 179 15.38 14.03 -7.38
N ASP A 180 16.64 13.65 -7.16
CA ASP A 180 17.52 13.15 -8.20
C ASP A 180 17.03 11.78 -8.71
N VAL A 181 16.89 11.67 -10.03
CA VAL A 181 16.50 10.43 -10.72
C VAL A 181 17.59 9.37 -10.56
N TRP A 182 18.85 9.79 -10.44
CA TRP A 182 20.02 8.91 -10.38
C TRP A 182 20.54 8.62 -8.97
N ASP A 183 19.66 8.68 -7.97
CA ASP A 183 19.95 8.38 -6.57
C ASP A 183 20.01 6.86 -6.33
N GLU A 184 21.11 6.24 -6.77
CA GLU A 184 21.31 4.78 -6.80
C GLU A 184 21.18 4.11 -5.42
N ALA A 185 21.53 4.83 -4.34
CA ALA A 185 21.38 4.31 -2.97
C ALA A 185 19.91 4.10 -2.57
N ASN A 186 18.97 4.73 -3.28
CA ASN A 186 17.56 4.72 -2.96
C ASN A 186 16.69 4.11 -4.08
N TYR A 187 17.29 3.44 -5.07
CA TYR A 187 16.50 2.65 -6.01
C TYR A 187 15.76 1.53 -5.28
N ILE A 188 14.51 1.33 -5.65
CA ILE A 188 13.72 0.21 -5.16
C ILE A 188 14.11 -1.01 -5.97
N ASP A 189 14.67 -2.04 -5.33
CA ASP A 189 15.00 -3.33 -5.94
C ASP A 189 13.86 -4.36 -5.83
N ALA A 190 12.86 -4.06 -5.00
CA ALA A 190 11.59 -4.77 -4.91
C ALA A 190 10.57 -4.36 -5.99
N LEU A 191 9.44 -5.06 -6.01
CA LEU A 191 8.29 -4.80 -6.89
C LEU A 191 7.10 -4.19 -6.14
N GLU A 192 7.37 -3.68 -4.94
CA GLU A 192 6.37 -3.08 -4.06
C GLU A 192 6.96 -1.91 -3.27
N TYR A 193 6.09 -1.01 -2.84
CA TYR A 193 6.42 0.14 -2.01
C TYR A 193 5.22 0.52 -1.13
N THR A 194 5.46 0.86 0.13
CA THR A 194 4.42 1.39 1.02
C THR A 194 4.66 2.88 1.24
N ASP A 195 3.69 3.69 0.82
CA ASP A 195 3.67 5.13 1.09
C ASP A 195 2.96 5.40 2.42
N GLU A 196 3.74 5.65 3.47
CA GLU A 196 3.27 6.01 4.82
C GLU A 196 3.12 7.53 5.01
N THR A 197 3.43 8.31 3.97
CA THR A 197 3.43 9.79 4.05
C THR A 197 2.11 10.40 3.55
N VAL A 198 1.12 9.56 3.27
CA VAL A 198 -0.22 9.98 2.85
C VAL A 198 -0.89 10.80 3.94
N GLN A 199 -1.62 11.82 3.52
CA GLN A 199 -2.33 12.74 4.41
C GLN A 199 -3.80 12.34 4.52
N ILE A 200 -4.41 12.77 5.62
CA ILE A 200 -5.86 12.69 5.77
C ILE A 200 -6.54 13.52 4.68
N ASP A 201 -7.64 13.01 4.13
CA ASP A 201 -8.43 13.63 3.07
C ASP A 201 -7.72 13.81 1.70
N GLY A 202 -6.48 13.32 1.55
CA GLY A 202 -5.75 13.30 0.28
C GLY A 202 -6.08 12.10 -0.62
N TRP A 203 -6.00 12.32 -1.93
CA TRP A 203 -6.16 11.29 -2.96
C TRP A 203 -4.89 11.18 -3.80
N TYR A 204 -4.45 9.96 -4.10
CA TYR A 204 -3.12 9.71 -4.64
C TYR A 204 -3.16 8.81 -5.87
N VAL A 205 -2.31 9.14 -6.84
CA VAL A 205 -1.96 8.24 -7.95
C VAL A 205 -0.45 8.07 -8.01
N TYR A 206 -0.03 6.89 -8.44
CA TYR A 206 1.37 6.47 -8.45
C TYR A 206 1.84 6.13 -9.85
N GLN A 207 3.10 6.43 -10.15
CA GLN A 207 3.79 6.09 -11.40
C GLN A 207 5.16 5.52 -11.09
N ILE A 208 5.65 4.62 -11.94
CA ILE A 208 6.91 3.92 -11.77
C ILE A 208 7.85 4.25 -12.93
N GLN A 209 9.12 4.42 -12.63
CA GLN A 209 10.21 4.55 -13.60
C GLN A 209 11.23 3.44 -13.36
N ALA A 210 11.60 2.73 -14.42
CA ALA A 210 12.68 1.75 -14.35
C ALA A 210 14.03 2.42 -14.66
N ILE A 211 15.09 1.98 -14.01
CA ILE A 211 16.47 2.41 -14.27
C ILE A 211 17.26 1.21 -14.82
N SER A 212 17.81 1.36 -16.03
CA SER A 212 18.65 0.32 -16.66
C SER A 212 20.03 0.19 -15.99
N GLY A 213 20.73 -0.90 -16.30
CA GLY A 213 22.12 -1.19 -15.94
C GLY A 213 23.11 -0.10 -16.35
N ALA A 214 22.75 0.67 -17.38
CA ALA A 214 23.53 1.78 -17.90
C ALA A 214 22.96 3.17 -17.49
N ASP A 215 22.22 3.23 -16.38
CA ASP A 215 21.67 4.44 -15.76
C ASP A 215 20.68 5.24 -16.62
N ARG A 216 20.17 4.64 -17.70
CA ARG A 216 19.10 5.24 -18.50
C ARG A 216 17.74 5.00 -17.84
N PRO A 217 16.98 6.06 -17.50
CA PRO A 217 15.61 5.92 -17.04
C PRO A 217 14.66 5.62 -18.21
N SER A 218 13.61 4.85 -17.95
CA SER A 218 12.46 4.77 -18.86
C SER A 218 11.58 6.03 -18.77
N ALA A 219 10.61 6.14 -19.68
CA ALA A 219 9.47 7.02 -19.44
C ALA A 219 8.64 6.48 -18.26
N LEU A 220 7.97 7.38 -17.53
CA LEU A 220 7.05 7.00 -16.46
C LEU A 220 5.95 6.08 -16.97
N SER A 221 5.56 5.10 -16.16
CA SER A 221 4.39 4.27 -16.43
C SER A 221 3.12 5.12 -16.47
N ILE A 222 2.04 4.56 -17.02
CA ILE A 222 0.72 5.17 -16.83
C ILE A 222 0.34 5.19 -15.34
N PRO A 223 -0.33 6.24 -14.83
CA PRO A 223 -0.69 6.32 -13.41
C PRO A 223 -1.56 5.16 -12.94
N SER A 224 -1.45 4.82 -11.65
CA SER A 224 -2.44 3.99 -10.98
C SER A 224 -3.84 4.58 -11.17
N ASN A 225 -4.83 3.71 -11.32
CA ASN A 225 -6.23 4.09 -11.44
C ASN A 225 -7.11 2.91 -10.98
N PRO A 226 -8.12 3.13 -10.13
CA PRO A 226 -8.57 4.43 -9.60
C PRO A 226 -7.53 5.13 -8.70
N PRO A 227 -7.63 6.46 -8.50
CA PRO A 227 -6.90 7.13 -7.43
C PRO A 227 -7.29 6.55 -6.08
N GLU A 228 -6.30 6.38 -5.21
CA GLU A 228 -6.48 5.76 -3.90
C GLU A 228 -6.33 6.79 -2.78
N ARG A 229 -7.08 6.61 -1.70
CA ARG A 229 -7.00 7.48 -0.51
C ARG A 229 -6.42 6.69 0.65
N GLY A 230 -5.54 7.28 1.45
CA GLY A 230 -5.13 6.64 2.71
C GLY A 230 -6.36 6.38 3.58
N GLN A 231 -6.52 5.16 4.10
CA GLN A 231 -7.58 4.88 5.06
C GLN A 231 -7.16 5.44 6.41
N TRP A 232 -8.07 6.16 7.05
CA TRP A 232 -7.87 6.67 8.39
C TRP A 232 -8.98 6.13 9.27
N LEU A 233 -8.71 6.07 10.57
CA LEU A 233 -9.74 5.88 11.56
C LEU A 233 -10.88 6.86 11.28
N THR A 234 -12.07 6.33 11.06
CA THR A 234 -13.26 7.11 10.73
C THR A 234 -14.31 6.83 11.77
N LEU A 235 -14.78 7.88 12.44
CA LEU A 235 -15.92 7.81 13.35
C LEU A 235 -17.19 8.15 12.60
N PHE A 236 -18.27 7.42 12.81
CA PHE A 236 -19.51 7.68 12.10
C PHE A 236 -20.74 7.29 12.89
N TYR A 237 -21.87 7.88 12.52
CA TYR A 237 -23.19 7.36 12.86
C TYR A 237 -23.81 6.73 11.62
N PRO A 238 -24.53 5.60 11.73
CA PRO A 238 -25.36 5.10 10.66
C PRO A 238 -26.68 5.91 10.59
N VAL A 239 -27.59 5.46 9.72
CA VAL A 239 -29.00 5.89 9.77
C VAL A 239 -29.72 5.11 10.86
N VAL A 240 -30.55 5.76 11.67
CA VAL A 240 -31.30 5.17 12.78
C VAL A 240 -32.76 5.58 12.66
N ALA A 241 -33.71 4.66 12.80
CA ALA A 241 -35.16 4.93 12.78
C ALA A 241 -35.77 5.01 14.19
N ILE A 242 -36.92 5.70 14.36
CA ILE A 242 -37.63 5.85 15.64
C ILE A 242 -38.88 4.96 15.72
N GLU A 243 -39.73 4.89 14.68
CA GLU A 243 -41.15 4.50 14.81
C GLU A 243 -41.50 3.02 14.52
N THR A 244 -40.58 2.12 14.18
CA THR A 244 -40.95 0.70 13.95
C THR A 244 -41.11 -0.10 15.24
N PRO A 245 -42.33 -0.52 15.66
CA PRO A 245 -42.54 -1.28 16.89
C PRO A 245 -42.21 -2.75 16.65
N GLY A 246 -41.15 -3.25 17.28
CA GLY A 246 -40.83 -4.70 17.36
C GLY A 246 -39.44 -5.13 16.87
N THR A 247 -38.54 -4.22 16.50
CA THR A 247 -37.39 -4.60 15.64
C THR A 247 -36.06 -3.91 15.94
N TYR A 248 -35.85 -3.33 17.11
CA TYR A 248 -34.49 -2.95 17.50
C TYR A 248 -33.86 -4.09 18.29
N LEU A 249 -32.75 -4.65 17.78
CA LEU A 249 -31.89 -5.51 18.61
C LEU A 249 -31.40 -4.80 19.91
N TRP A 250 -31.69 -3.50 20.02
CA TRP A 250 -31.18 -2.56 21.00
C TRP A 250 -32.22 -2.05 22.03
N ASP A 251 -33.53 -2.27 21.84
CA ASP A 251 -34.57 -1.61 22.68
C ASP A 251 -35.51 -2.53 23.50
N GLN A 252 -35.32 -3.85 23.53
CA GLN A 252 -36.23 -4.71 24.31
C GLN A 252 -35.51 -5.71 25.23
N VAL A 253 -35.62 -5.47 26.53
CA VAL A 253 -35.70 -6.55 27.51
C VAL A 253 -37.11 -7.12 27.43
N PRO A 254 -37.31 -8.42 27.15
CA PRO A 254 -38.64 -9.02 27.13
C PRO A 254 -39.38 -8.78 28.45
N GLY A 255 -40.44 -7.94 28.42
CA GLY A 255 -41.31 -7.67 29.57
C GLY A 255 -41.38 -6.23 30.08
N GLU A 256 -40.58 -5.30 29.56
CA GLU A 256 -40.65 -3.87 29.93
C GLU A 256 -41.44 -3.07 28.87
N GLN A 257 -42.49 -2.35 29.31
CA GLN A 257 -43.39 -1.57 28.43
C GLN A 257 -43.02 -0.06 28.37
N ASP A 258 -41.83 0.32 28.83
CA ASP A 258 -41.46 1.74 28.91
C ASP A 258 -40.88 2.27 27.57
N LEU A 259 -41.78 2.77 26.74
CA LEU A 259 -41.71 3.99 25.89
C LEU A 259 -40.35 4.35 25.24
N LEU A 260 -40.21 3.99 23.95
CA LEU A 260 -39.41 4.68 22.90
C LEU A 260 -38.01 5.17 23.30
N GLN A 261 -37.23 4.29 23.93
CA GLN A 261 -35.78 4.46 23.93
C GLN A 261 -35.27 4.17 22.51
N VAL A 262 -34.21 4.87 22.11
CA VAL A 262 -33.50 4.67 20.85
C VAL A 262 -32.00 4.62 21.14
N ILE A 263 -31.30 3.71 20.47
CA ILE A 263 -29.85 3.59 20.55
C ILE A 263 -29.20 4.25 19.33
N LEU A 264 -28.28 5.17 19.58
CA LEU A 264 -27.49 5.85 18.56
C LEU A 264 -26.06 5.28 18.61
N PRO A 265 -25.70 4.35 17.70
CA PRO A 265 -24.39 3.72 17.71
C PRO A 265 -23.34 4.64 17.09
N LEU A 266 -22.36 5.04 17.91
CA LEU A 266 -21.16 5.73 17.45
C LEU A 266 -20.13 4.68 17.03
N SER A 267 -19.90 4.55 15.73
CA SER A 267 -19.12 3.47 15.14
C SER A 267 -17.76 3.92 14.61
N THR A 268 -16.88 2.95 14.39
CA THR A 268 -15.56 3.14 13.77
C THR A 268 -15.39 2.33 12.52
N ARG A 269 -14.64 2.88 11.57
CA ARG A 269 -14.05 2.15 10.45
C ARG A 269 -12.54 2.37 10.48
N CYS A 270 -11.77 1.31 10.28
CA CYS A 270 -10.30 1.36 10.27
C CYS A 270 -9.68 1.86 11.60
N ALA A 271 -10.19 1.39 12.74
CA ALA A 271 -9.50 1.54 14.02
C ALA A 271 -8.14 0.83 13.97
N TYR A 272 -7.10 1.56 14.36
CA TYR A 272 -5.73 1.08 14.41
C TYR A 272 -5.02 1.82 15.55
N ASP A 273 -4.46 1.06 16.48
CA ASP A 273 -3.77 1.55 17.68
C ASP A 273 -4.61 2.50 18.55
N VAL A 274 -5.94 2.41 18.54
CA VAL A 274 -6.76 3.29 19.38
C VAL A 274 -6.68 2.81 20.83
N GLY A 275 -5.94 3.52 21.67
CA GLY A 275 -5.72 3.17 23.06
C GLY A 275 -6.98 3.36 23.91
N THR A 276 -7.34 2.35 24.69
CA THR A 276 -8.48 2.41 25.62
C THR A 276 -8.22 3.25 26.87
N VAL A 277 -7.03 3.83 27.03
CA VAL A 277 -6.63 4.59 28.23
C VAL A 277 -7.42 5.88 28.40
N ALA A 278 -7.74 6.56 27.30
CA ALA A 278 -8.56 7.75 27.32
C ALA A 278 -9.15 8.01 25.93
N MET A 279 -10.45 8.27 25.87
CA MET A 279 -11.11 8.83 24.69
C MET A 279 -12.05 9.94 25.13
N GLY A 280 -12.07 11.04 24.37
CA GLY A 280 -13.03 12.12 24.53
C GLY A 280 -13.80 12.27 23.25
N LEU A 281 -15.11 12.02 23.24
CA LEU A 281 -15.94 12.09 22.05
C LEU A 281 -17.04 13.11 22.28
N VAL A 282 -17.31 13.95 21.29
CA VAL A 282 -18.40 14.94 21.35
C VAL A 282 -19.28 14.76 20.14
N SER A 283 -20.53 14.42 20.38
CA SER A 283 -21.56 14.23 19.35
C SER A 283 -22.57 15.36 19.38
N ARG A 284 -23.18 15.62 18.24
CA ARG A 284 -24.21 16.63 18.04
C ARG A 284 -25.42 15.95 17.40
N LEU A 285 -26.54 16.03 18.10
CA LEU A 285 -27.75 15.26 17.87
C LEU A 285 -28.95 16.21 17.67
N PRO A 286 -30.00 15.80 16.93
CA PRO A 286 -31.16 16.64 16.65
C PRO A 286 -32.10 16.73 17.87
N ALA A 287 -32.22 17.93 18.45
CA ALA A 287 -33.05 18.16 19.63
C ALA A 287 -34.54 17.99 19.35
N ASP A 288 -34.96 18.15 18.09
CA ASP A 288 -36.37 18.03 17.70
C ASP A 288 -36.86 16.57 17.69
N LEU A 289 -35.93 15.61 17.62
CA LEU A 289 -36.22 14.16 17.63
C LEU A 289 -35.90 13.50 18.97
N ILE A 290 -35.14 14.16 19.84
CA ILE A 290 -34.69 13.61 21.13
C ILE A 290 -35.29 14.42 22.28
N ASP A 291 -35.94 13.73 23.22
CA ASP A 291 -36.48 14.34 24.44
C ASP A 291 -35.37 14.49 25.51
N ARG A 292 -34.61 13.41 25.76
CA ARG A 292 -33.49 13.42 26.69
C ARG A 292 -32.48 12.31 26.39
N ILE A 293 -31.25 12.52 26.81
CA ILE A 293 -30.22 11.47 26.85
C ILE A 293 -30.35 10.71 28.16
N ILE A 294 -30.38 9.38 28.08
CA ILE A 294 -30.56 8.48 29.22
C ILE A 294 -29.21 8.01 29.75
N ASP A 295 -28.38 7.47 28.86
CA ASP A 295 -27.14 6.78 29.21
C ASP A 295 -26.18 6.68 28.02
N VAL A 296 -24.91 6.34 28.27
CA VAL A 296 -23.92 5.97 27.26
C VAL A 296 -23.28 4.66 27.66
N ARG A 297 -23.41 3.64 26.80
CA ARG A 297 -22.98 2.27 27.09
C ARG A 297 -21.81 1.85 26.20
N PRO A 298 -20.83 1.09 26.73
CA PRO A 298 -19.81 0.46 25.89
C PRO A 298 -20.45 -0.58 24.96
N SER A 299 -19.72 -0.96 23.93
CA SER A 299 -20.07 -1.98 22.95
C SER A 299 -19.20 -3.24 23.13
N GLY A 300 -19.28 -4.18 22.18
CA GLY A 300 -18.38 -5.34 22.14
C GLY A 300 -16.88 -4.99 22.01
N ILE A 301 -16.50 -3.87 21.36
CA ILE A 301 -15.08 -3.50 21.19
C ILE A 301 -14.57 -2.62 22.35
N SER A 302 -15.44 -1.82 22.97
CA SER A 302 -15.11 -0.95 24.13
C SER A 302 -15.49 -1.54 25.48
N VAL A 303 -15.94 -2.80 25.52
CA VAL A 303 -16.23 -3.52 26.78
C VAL A 303 -15.07 -3.40 27.77
N GLY A 304 -15.40 -3.24 29.06
CA GLY A 304 -14.45 -2.94 30.12
C GLY A 304 -14.18 -1.45 30.30
N MET A 305 -14.36 -0.62 29.26
CA MET A 305 -14.25 0.83 29.38
C MET A 305 -15.46 1.41 30.12
N GLN A 306 -15.20 2.39 30.99
CA GLN A 306 -16.22 3.07 31.78
C GLN A 306 -16.30 4.54 31.36
N SER A 307 -17.52 5.09 31.36
CA SER A 307 -17.72 6.53 31.20
C SER A 307 -17.33 7.24 32.49
N GLU A 308 -16.25 8.00 32.43
CA GLU A 308 -15.73 8.82 33.53
C GLU A 308 -16.48 10.14 33.67
N ALA A 309 -16.98 10.68 32.55
CA ALA A 309 -17.80 11.88 32.53
C ALA A 309 -18.75 11.90 31.32
N LEU A 310 -20.03 12.17 31.58
CA LEU A 310 -21.04 12.45 30.58
C LEU A 310 -21.51 13.90 30.76
N ASN A 311 -21.50 14.69 29.69
CA ASN A 311 -21.98 16.05 29.66
C ASN A 311 -22.98 16.22 28.52
N VAL A 312 -24.17 16.70 28.83
CA VAL A 312 -25.25 16.94 27.87
C VAL A 312 -25.58 18.42 27.91
N LEU A 313 -25.36 19.12 26.81
CA LEU A 313 -25.57 20.56 26.71
C LEU A 313 -26.58 20.87 25.60
N THR A 314 -27.53 21.75 25.90
CA THR A 314 -28.43 22.36 24.93
C THR A 314 -28.01 23.80 24.65
N HIS A 315 -28.64 24.45 23.64
CA HIS A 315 -28.45 25.89 23.40
C HIS A 315 -28.72 26.75 24.64
N ALA A 316 -29.68 26.35 25.48
CA ALA A 316 -30.00 27.08 26.72
C ALA A 316 -28.88 27.00 27.76
N ASP A 317 -28.15 25.88 27.80
CA ASP A 317 -27.02 25.67 28.70
C ASP A 317 -25.74 26.35 28.18
N ASN A 318 -25.54 26.31 26.86
CA ASN A 318 -24.38 26.86 26.19
C ASN A 318 -24.75 27.43 24.80
N PRO A 319 -24.72 28.76 24.60
CA PRO A 319 -25.07 29.40 23.33
C PRO A 319 -24.19 29.02 22.12
N SER A 320 -23.06 28.33 22.33
CA SER A 320 -22.23 27.80 21.23
C SER A 320 -22.79 26.51 20.62
N VAL A 321 -23.68 25.81 21.32
CA VAL A 321 -24.50 24.73 20.76
C VAL A 321 -25.56 25.38 19.88
N PRO A 322 -25.72 25.03 18.59
CA PRO A 322 -26.77 25.62 17.75
C PRO A 322 -28.19 25.35 18.29
N GLU A 323 -29.14 26.26 18.01
CA GLU A 323 -30.55 26.01 18.29
C GLU A 323 -31.03 24.75 17.54
N GLY A 324 -31.90 23.95 18.18
CA GLY A 324 -32.37 22.68 17.63
C GLY A 324 -31.38 21.51 17.76
N GLN A 325 -30.26 21.69 18.48
CA GLN A 325 -29.26 20.62 18.69
C GLN A 325 -28.93 20.37 20.15
N ILE A 326 -28.50 19.14 20.42
CA ILE A 326 -27.97 18.67 21.70
C ILE A 326 -26.51 18.26 21.48
N GLU A 327 -25.60 18.76 22.29
CA GLU A 327 -24.21 18.28 22.34
C GLU A 327 -24.05 17.27 23.48
N VAL A 328 -23.54 16.08 23.14
CA VAL A 328 -23.25 14.99 24.07
C VAL A 328 -21.75 14.76 24.08
N GLY A 329 -21.09 15.24 25.13
CA GLY A 329 -19.68 15.01 25.40
C GLY A 329 -19.49 13.82 26.34
N MET A 330 -18.65 12.87 25.95
CA MET A 330 -18.30 11.70 26.75
C MET A 330 -16.77 11.60 26.91
N SER A 331 -16.33 11.33 28.13
CA SER A 331 -14.96 10.92 28.43
C SER A 331 -14.99 9.50 28.95
N VAL A 332 -14.26 8.61 28.29
CA VAL A 332 -14.27 7.18 28.58
C VAL A 332 -12.84 6.67 28.74
N ALA A 333 -12.63 5.74 29.67
CA ALA A 333 -11.34 5.13 29.93
C ALA A 333 -11.52 3.68 30.39
N ASP A 334 -10.55 2.83 30.08
CA ASP A 334 -10.43 1.51 30.68
C ASP A 334 -9.79 1.66 32.08
N PRO A 335 -10.46 1.22 33.16
CA PRO A 335 -9.85 1.20 34.50
C PRO A 335 -8.78 0.11 34.64
N GLY A 336 -8.68 -0.81 33.66
CA GLY A 336 -7.69 -1.87 33.57
C GLY A 336 -6.42 -1.48 32.79
N PRO A 337 -5.62 -2.47 32.35
CA PRO A 337 -4.45 -2.21 31.52
C PRO A 337 -4.88 -1.66 30.16
N ALA A 338 -4.10 -0.70 29.66
CA ALA A 338 -4.23 -0.17 28.31
C ALA A 338 -4.25 -1.30 27.28
N ARG A 339 -5.16 -1.21 26.31
CA ARG A 339 -5.16 -2.05 25.11
C ARG A 339 -5.45 -1.21 23.87
N SER A 340 -4.92 -1.64 22.74
CA SER A 340 -5.28 -1.09 21.43
C SER A 340 -6.55 -1.72 20.90
N LEU A 341 -7.41 -0.88 20.33
CA LEU A 341 -8.53 -1.31 19.51
C LEU A 341 -8.10 -1.36 18.03
N TYR A 342 -8.51 -2.44 17.37
CA TYR A 342 -8.31 -2.65 15.94
C TYR A 342 -9.64 -3.06 15.29
N GLY A 343 -9.81 -2.71 14.01
CA GLY A 343 -10.93 -3.16 13.19
C GLY A 343 -12.02 -2.11 12.98
N ALA A 344 -13.26 -2.57 12.87
CA ALA A 344 -14.44 -1.75 12.65
C ALA A 344 -15.57 -2.18 13.60
N GLY A 345 -16.60 -1.34 13.71
CA GLY A 345 -17.80 -1.60 14.48
C GLY A 345 -18.12 -0.51 15.50
N VAL A 346 -19.21 -0.72 16.23
CA VAL A 346 -19.75 0.22 17.23
C VAL A 346 -18.75 0.45 18.35
N LEU A 347 -18.36 1.69 18.69
CA LEU A 347 -17.60 2.02 19.90
C LEU A 347 -18.49 2.19 21.11
N TYR A 348 -19.53 3.01 21.00
CA TYR A 348 -20.41 3.36 22.12
C TYR A 348 -21.84 3.52 21.63
N ASN A 349 -22.77 3.18 22.52
CA ASN A 349 -24.19 3.32 22.31
C ASN A 349 -24.70 4.48 23.15
N ILE A 350 -25.14 5.58 22.52
CA ILE A 350 -25.86 6.64 23.22
C ILE A 350 -27.32 6.22 23.28
N VAL A 351 -27.84 6.04 24.49
CA VAL A 351 -29.24 5.71 24.74
C VAL A 351 -30.00 7.01 24.98
N ALA A 352 -31.02 7.25 24.17
CA ALA A 352 -31.84 8.45 24.22
C ALA A 352 -33.32 8.10 24.28
N GLN A 353 -34.14 8.99 24.81
CA GLN A 353 -35.60 8.93 24.68
C GLN A 353 -36.01 9.72 23.44
N ALA A 354 -36.66 9.08 22.48
CA ALA A 354 -37.14 9.72 21.27
C ALA A 354 -38.46 10.47 21.50
N LYS A 355 -38.72 11.50 20.68
CA LYS A 355 -40.00 12.21 20.62
C LYS A 355 -40.96 11.50 19.66
N ILE A 356 -42.20 11.31 20.11
CA ILE A 356 -43.24 10.60 19.34
C ILE A 356 -43.93 11.53 18.34
N GLY A 357 -44.27 11.02 17.15
CA GLY A 357 -45.13 11.72 16.19
C GLY A 357 -44.43 12.87 15.46
N VAL A 358 -43.10 12.82 15.38
CA VAL A 358 -42.30 13.66 14.49
C VAL A 358 -42.11 12.86 13.21
N ASP A 359 -42.44 13.43 12.06
CA ASP A 359 -42.26 12.81 10.73
C ASP A 359 -41.15 13.57 10.00
N ASP A 360 -39.92 13.44 10.52
CA ASP A 360 -38.74 14.16 10.01
C ASP A 360 -37.44 13.38 10.30
N CYS A 361 -36.35 13.80 9.67
CA CYS A 361 -34.99 13.30 9.90
C CYS A 361 -34.05 14.42 10.38
N GLY A 362 -33.11 14.08 11.24
CA GLY A 362 -32.08 14.99 11.73
C GLY A 362 -30.67 14.41 11.65
N ASP A 363 -29.67 15.27 11.42
CA ASP A 363 -28.26 14.88 11.34
C ASP A 363 -27.74 14.33 12.68
N LEU A 364 -27.07 13.19 12.63
CA LEU A 364 -26.19 12.69 13.68
C LEU A 364 -24.74 12.99 13.29
N SER A 365 -24.00 13.71 14.13
CA SER A 365 -22.63 14.12 13.76
C SER A 365 -21.66 14.10 14.94
N ILE A 366 -20.38 13.92 14.62
CA ILE A 366 -19.29 13.97 15.60
C ILE A 366 -18.52 15.27 15.39
N LEU A 367 -18.27 16.01 16.47
CA LEU A 367 -17.49 17.24 16.43
C LEU A 367 -16.01 16.90 16.49
N ARG A 368 -15.39 16.78 15.31
CA ARG A 368 -13.98 16.43 15.14
C ARG A 368 -13.03 17.30 15.97
N ASP A 369 -13.24 18.61 15.99
CA ASP A 369 -12.34 19.56 16.70
C ASP A 369 -12.43 19.47 18.23
N GLN A 370 -13.54 18.91 18.74
CA GLN A 370 -13.75 18.72 20.18
C GLN A 370 -13.46 17.27 20.62
N SER A 371 -13.45 16.32 19.68
CA SER A 371 -13.19 14.91 19.93
C SER A 371 -11.70 14.59 19.86
N ARG A 372 -11.24 13.65 20.69
CA ARG A 372 -9.84 13.26 20.85
C ARG A 372 -9.74 11.77 21.12
N LEU A 373 -8.91 11.12 20.31
CA LEU A 373 -8.50 9.74 20.47
C LEU A 373 -6.99 9.70 20.64
N TYR A 374 -6.50 8.74 21.42
CA TYR A 374 -5.09 8.59 21.72
C TYR A 374 -4.62 7.17 21.42
N GLU A 375 -3.33 7.01 21.19
CA GLU A 375 -2.68 5.69 21.19
C GLU A 375 -2.56 5.15 22.64
N GLU A 376 -2.00 3.95 22.81
CA GLU A 376 -1.85 3.31 24.14
C GLU A 376 -1.05 4.16 25.14
N ASP A 377 -0.21 5.08 24.66
CA ASP A 377 0.60 5.96 25.49
C ASP A 377 -0.20 7.11 26.14
N ALA A 378 -1.48 7.28 25.77
CA ALA A 378 -2.37 8.34 26.22
C ALA A 378 -1.88 9.78 25.95
N VAL A 379 -0.91 9.95 25.07
CA VAL A 379 -0.28 11.24 24.73
C VAL A 379 -0.36 11.49 23.23
N THR A 380 -0.06 10.48 22.43
CA THR A 380 -0.05 10.56 20.98
C THR A 380 -1.47 10.58 20.47
N ARG A 381 -1.87 11.69 19.83
CA ARG A 381 -3.22 11.85 19.29
C ARG A 381 -3.35 11.14 17.95
N ILE A 382 -4.45 10.42 17.80
CA ILE A 382 -4.81 9.78 16.54
C ILE A 382 -5.61 10.78 15.71
N ALA A 383 -5.15 11.03 14.49
CA ALA A 383 -5.97 11.73 13.51
C ALA A 383 -7.07 10.79 13.01
N PHE A 384 -8.30 11.30 12.94
CA PHE A 384 -9.46 10.56 12.48
C PHE A 384 -10.34 11.43 11.58
N ARG A 385 -11.21 10.79 10.81
CA ARG A 385 -12.29 11.41 10.02
C ARG A 385 -13.62 11.22 10.73
N THR A 386 -14.62 12.00 10.31
CA THR A 386 -15.99 11.85 10.78
C THR A 386 -16.94 11.77 9.60
N GLU A 387 -17.86 10.80 9.60
CA GLU A 387 -18.99 10.73 8.66
C GLU A 387 -20.28 11.00 9.45
N LYS A 388 -21.24 11.69 8.82
CA LYS A 388 -22.54 11.98 9.43
C LYS A 388 -23.49 10.80 9.22
N GLY A 389 -24.32 10.54 10.22
CA GLY A 389 -25.49 9.67 10.13
C GLY A 389 -26.78 10.48 10.17
N GLN A 390 -27.90 9.79 10.30
CA GLN A 390 -29.22 10.42 10.43
C GLN A 390 -30.06 9.69 11.48
N LEU A 391 -30.84 10.43 12.25
CA LEU A 391 -31.93 9.89 13.04
C LEU A 391 -33.22 10.27 12.34
N CYS A 392 -34.03 9.30 11.97
CA CYS A 392 -35.25 9.46 11.20
C CYS A 392 -36.45 8.92 11.97
N ALA A 393 -37.60 9.55 11.78
CA ALA A 393 -38.87 9.03 12.27
C ALA A 393 -39.13 7.59 11.78
N ASP A 394 -38.99 7.37 10.48
CA ASP A 394 -39.24 6.10 9.81
C ASP A 394 -38.19 5.86 8.71
N THR A 395 -37.94 4.60 8.39
CA THR A 395 -37.07 4.17 7.28
C THR A 395 -37.65 2.94 6.60
N ASP A 396 -37.52 2.86 5.27
CA ASP A 396 -37.99 1.72 4.48
C ASP A 396 -37.30 0.38 4.84
N CYS A 397 -36.19 0.42 5.57
CA CYS A 397 -35.39 -0.74 5.96
C CYS A 397 -35.38 -0.89 7.48
N ILE A 398 -35.72 -2.08 7.96
CA ILE A 398 -35.70 -2.41 9.38
C ILE A 398 -34.36 -3.07 9.72
N HIS A 399 -33.64 -2.54 10.71
CA HIS A 399 -32.37 -3.10 11.16
C HIS A 399 -32.57 -4.51 11.75
N GLY A 400 -31.87 -5.53 11.22
CA GLY A 400 -32.05 -6.94 11.58
C GLY A 400 -33.06 -7.73 10.75
N ASP A 401 -33.96 -7.07 10.02
CA ASP A 401 -34.96 -7.71 9.14
C ASP A 401 -34.43 -7.67 7.72
N VAL A 402 -33.53 -8.62 7.42
CA VAL A 402 -32.80 -8.66 6.15
C VAL A 402 -33.63 -9.22 5.02
N ASP A 403 -34.63 -10.05 5.34
CA ASP A 403 -35.52 -10.64 4.34
C ASP A 403 -36.74 -9.74 4.03
N MET A 404 -36.86 -8.60 4.74
CA MET A 404 -37.85 -7.54 4.55
C MET A 404 -39.29 -8.03 4.80
N ASN A 405 -39.47 -8.97 5.72
CA ASN A 405 -40.79 -9.52 6.04
C ASN A 405 -41.54 -8.71 7.13
N GLY A 406 -40.89 -7.69 7.70
CA GLY A 406 -41.39 -6.84 8.76
C GLY A 406 -41.09 -7.34 10.18
N THR A 407 -40.34 -8.44 10.33
CA THR A 407 -40.06 -9.07 11.61
C THR A 407 -38.63 -9.62 11.69
N VAL A 408 -37.88 -9.22 12.72
CA VAL A 408 -36.56 -9.78 13.02
C VAL A 408 -36.74 -11.15 13.69
N ASN A 409 -36.23 -12.22 13.10
CA ASN A 409 -36.30 -13.57 13.64
C ASN A 409 -35.15 -14.48 13.14
N GLN A 410 -35.23 -15.80 13.36
CA GLN A 410 -34.18 -16.74 12.95
C GLN A 410 -34.04 -16.86 11.42
N ALA A 411 -35.09 -16.57 10.66
CA ALA A 411 -35.06 -16.56 9.19
C ALA A 411 -34.08 -15.51 8.66
N ASP A 412 -33.95 -14.37 9.33
CA ASP A 412 -32.99 -13.33 8.96
C ASP A 412 -31.54 -13.80 9.11
N ALA A 413 -31.23 -14.46 10.23
CA ALA A 413 -29.91 -15.05 10.43
C ALA A 413 -29.59 -16.13 9.37
N GLN A 414 -30.59 -16.92 8.96
CA GLN A 414 -30.42 -17.88 7.87
C GLN A 414 -30.22 -17.17 6.52
N TRP A 415 -30.97 -16.10 6.26
CA TRP A 415 -30.87 -15.31 5.05
C TRP A 415 -29.47 -14.70 4.90
N ILE A 416 -28.88 -14.15 5.98
CA ILE A 416 -27.50 -13.64 5.98
C ILE A 416 -26.51 -14.73 5.58
N ASN A 417 -26.63 -15.93 6.16
CA ASN A 417 -25.76 -17.05 5.81
C ASN A 417 -25.92 -17.45 4.34
N ASP A 418 -27.15 -17.48 3.83
CA ASP A 418 -27.43 -17.76 2.42
C ASP A 418 -26.89 -16.65 1.49
N TYR A 419 -26.94 -15.39 1.90
CA TYR A 419 -26.37 -14.26 1.17
C TYR A 419 -24.84 -14.35 1.12
N TRP A 420 -24.19 -14.69 2.23
CA TRP A 420 -22.75 -14.84 2.33
C TRP A 420 -22.24 -15.91 1.36
N VAL A 421 -22.91 -17.07 1.32
CA VAL A 421 -22.58 -18.18 0.40
C VAL A 421 -23.17 -18.01 -1.01
N LYS A 422 -23.79 -16.86 -1.31
CA LYS A 422 -24.35 -16.49 -2.62
C LYS A 422 -25.52 -17.37 -3.10
N ASN A 423 -26.26 -17.97 -2.17
CA ASN A 423 -27.53 -18.65 -2.43
C ASN A 423 -28.69 -17.67 -2.68
N VAL A 424 -28.63 -16.47 -2.10
CA VAL A 424 -29.55 -15.36 -2.35
C VAL A 424 -28.78 -14.12 -2.81
N SER A 425 -29.47 -13.22 -3.52
CA SER A 425 -28.91 -11.93 -3.98
C SER A 425 -29.25 -10.83 -2.98
N ALA A 426 -28.40 -9.80 -2.91
CA ALA A 426 -28.70 -8.59 -2.15
C ALA A 426 -30.00 -7.94 -2.62
N ASN A 427 -30.77 -7.42 -1.65
CA ASN A 427 -31.88 -6.50 -1.82
C ASN A 427 -31.47 -5.06 -1.44
N ASP A 428 -32.40 -4.12 -1.59
CA ASP A 428 -32.14 -2.69 -1.35
C ASP A 428 -31.76 -2.38 0.11
N CYS A 429 -32.18 -3.23 1.05
CA CYS A 429 -31.92 -3.08 2.48
C CYS A 429 -30.73 -3.91 2.99
N THR A 430 -30.10 -4.77 2.17
CA THR A 430 -29.14 -5.78 2.67
C THR A 430 -27.98 -5.15 3.43
N ALA A 431 -27.39 -4.07 2.90
CA ALA A 431 -26.27 -3.38 3.53
C ALA A 431 -26.67 -2.64 4.83
N TYR A 432 -27.95 -2.31 5.01
CA TYR A 432 -28.46 -1.63 6.19
C TYR A 432 -28.97 -2.61 7.23
N SER A 433 -29.85 -3.52 6.82
CA SER A 433 -30.53 -4.45 7.69
C SER A 433 -29.64 -5.61 8.14
N GLY A 434 -28.61 -5.96 7.36
CA GLY A 434 -27.82 -7.16 7.58
C GLY A 434 -26.46 -6.94 8.26
N ASP A 435 -25.93 -5.73 8.22
CA ASP A 435 -24.66 -5.38 8.89
C ASP A 435 -24.98 -4.88 10.31
N ILE A 436 -25.17 -5.82 11.23
CA ILE A 436 -25.65 -5.56 12.58
C ILE A 436 -24.54 -5.00 13.46
N ASN A 437 -23.30 -5.43 13.22
CA ASN A 437 -22.14 -5.01 13.98
C ASN A 437 -21.48 -3.73 13.42
N LEU A 438 -21.90 -3.26 12.24
CA LEU A 438 -21.44 -2.07 11.51
C LEU A 438 -19.96 -2.14 11.11
N ASP A 439 -19.49 -3.33 10.73
CA ASP A 439 -18.13 -3.55 10.23
C ASP A 439 -18.00 -3.41 8.71
N GLY A 440 -19.14 -3.25 8.01
CA GLY A 440 -19.23 -3.05 6.56
C GLY A 440 -19.44 -4.35 5.77
N GLU A 441 -19.48 -5.50 6.43
CA GLU A 441 -19.78 -6.79 5.84
C GLU A 441 -21.12 -7.32 6.37
N VAL A 442 -21.74 -8.25 5.64
CA VAL A 442 -22.99 -8.92 6.06
C VAL A 442 -22.71 -10.41 6.09
N ASP A 443 -22.35 -10.92 7.27
CA ASP A 443 -21.78 -12.25 7.41
C ASP A 443 -22.25 -13.03 8.67
N ALA A 444 -21.59 -14.16 8.96
CA ALA A 444 -21.97 -15.03 10.06
C ALA A 444 -21.88 -14.36 11.45
N ALA A 445 -21.09 -13.30 11.61
CA ALA A 445 -21.03 -12.50 12.83
C ALA A 445 -22.37 -11.78 13.07
N ASP A 446 -22.95 -11.18 12.04
CA ASP A 446 -24.25 -10.52 12.09
C ASP A 446 -25.39 -11.49 12.37
N ALA A 447 -25.38 -12.64 11.68
CA ALA A 447 -26.33 -13.72 11.92
C ALA A 447 -26.31 -14.18 13.38
N THR A 448 -25.13 -14.22 14.00
CA THR A 448 -24.97 -14.58 15.42
C THR A 448 -25.59 -13.53 16.34
N LEU A 449 -25.48 -12.24 16.03
CA LEU A 449 -26.11 -11.17 16.81
C LEU A 449 -27.64 -11.24 16.75
N ILE A 450 -28.21 -11.51 15.57
CA ILE A 450 -29.65 -11.74 15.42
C ILE A 450 -30.09 -12.94 16.28
N LEU A 451 -29.38 -14.07 16.22
CA LEU A 451 -29.73 -15.26 17.01
C LEU A 451 -29.63 -15.00 18.52
N ARG A 452 -28.67 -14.18 18.96
CA ARG A 452 -28.56 -13.76 20.37
C ARG A 452 -29.81 -12.98 20.79
N TRP A 453 -30.21 -11.99 20.01
CA TRP A 453 -31.39 -11.19 20.30
C TRP A 453 -32.68 -12.01 20.30
N VAL A 454 -32.87 -12.87 19.30
CA VAL A 454 -34.00 -13.82 19.23
C VAL A 454 -34.05 -14.72 20.48
N SER A 455 -32.90 -14.99 21.10
CA SER A 455 -32.79 -15.75 22.35
C SER A 455 -33.04 -14.91 23.61
N GLY A 456 -33.44 -13.64 23.46
CA GLY A 456 -33.65 -12.70 24.56
C GLY A 456 -32.35 -12.23 25.22
N LEU A 457 -31.21 -12.38 24.55
CA LEU A 457 -29.91 -11.90 25.03
C LEU A 457 -29.61 -10.53 24.45
N ASP A 458 -28.95 -9.68 25.25
CA ASP A 458 -28.37 -8.43 24.76
C ASP A 458 -27.29 -8.74 23.71
N ILE A 459 -27.30 -7.96 22.63
CA ILE A 459 -26.30 -8.02 21.57
C ILE A 459 -25.05 -7.22 21.94
N THR A 460 -25.19 -6.30 22.88
CA THR A 460 -24.09 -5.75 23.65
C THR A 460 -23.71 -6.75 24.74
N PRO A 461 -22.43 -7.08 24.92
CA PRO A 461 -22.06 -7.92 26.04
C PRO A 461 -22.14 -7.17 27.37
N PRO A 462 -22.30 -7.88 28.51
CA PRO A 462 -22.46 -7.24 29.81
C PRO A 462 -21.25 -6.35 30.15
N ALA A 463 -21.51 -5.10 30.58
CA ALA A 463 -20.48 -4.13 30.97
C ALA A 463 -19.58 -4.60 32.13
N SER A 464 -19.99 -5.64 32.87
CA SER A 464 -19.25 -6.24 33.99
C SER A 464 -18.33 -7.40 33.58
N ALA A 465 -18.22 -7.75 32.30
CA ALA A 465 -17.31 -8.78 31.83
C ALA A 465 -15.86 -8.39 32.17
N THR A 466 -15.19 -9.20 32.98
CA THR A 466 -13.79 -8.97 33.37
C THR A 466 -12.86 -9.30 32.20
N ASN A 467 -11.62 -8.78 32.21
CA ASN A 467 -10.61 -9.06 31.15
C ASN A 467 -10.41 -10.55 30.82
N ALA A 468 -10.71 -11.46 31.75
CA ALA A 468 -10.68 -12.91 31.53
C ALA A 468 -11.90 -13.46 30.76
N ASP A 469 -13.07 -12.81 30.87
CA ASP A 469 -14.30 -13.17 30.15
C ASP A 469 -14.33 -12.57 28.72
N LEU A 470 -13.47 -11.60 28.41
CA LEU A 470 -13.50 -10.84 27.16
C LEU A 470 -13.32 -11.70 25.90
N SER A 471 -12.67 -12.87 25.97
CA SER A 471 -12.60 -13.80 24.83
C SER A 471 -13.92 -14.43 24.44
N ALA A 472 -14.87 -14.53 25.39
CA ALA A 472 -16.19 -15.10 25.15
C ALA A 472 -17.22 -14.04 24.72
N VAL A 473 -16.87 -12.75 24.81
CA VAL A 473 -17.83 -11.64 24.67
C VAL A 473 -17.36 -10.47 23.81
N SER A 474 -16.07 -10.39 23.45
CA SER A 474 -15.51 -9.36 22.57
C SER A 474 -14.77 -9.99 21.41
N PHE A 475 -15.23 -9.73 20.19
CA PHE A 475 -14.55 -10.17 18.96
C PHE A 475 -13.13 -9.59 18.83
N ALA A 476 -12.90 -8.38 19.36
CA ALA A 476 -11.59 -7.73 19.39
C ALA A 476 -10.65 -8.31 20.46
N ALA A 477 -11.16 -8.70 21.63
CA ALA A 477 -10.33 -9.28 22.69
C ALA A 477 -10.04 -10.79 22.47
N ALA A 478 -10.88 -11.49 21.71
CA ALA A 478 -10.62 -12.87 21.31
C ALA A 478 -9.35 -13.02 20.46
N ASP A 479 -8.95 -11.99 19.71
CA ASP A 479 -7.73 -12.00 18.90
C ASP A 479 -6.45 -11.97 19.76
N ALA A 480 -6.47 -11.30 20.92
CA ALA A 480 -5.37 -11.32 21.88
C ALA A 480 -5.13 -12.71 22.51
N LEU A 481 -6.11 -13.62 22.46
CA LEU A 481 -5.98 -15.01 22.88
C LEU A 481 -5.69 -15.98 21.72
N LYS A 482 -5.76 -15.53 20.47
CA LYS A 482 -5.25 -16.30 19.32
C LYS A 482 -3.72 -16.35 19.25
N SER A 483 -3.01 -15.58 20.08
CA SER A 483 -1.55 -15.73 20.22
C SER A 483 -1.16 -17.07 20.86
N ASP A 484 -2.09 -17.75 21.53
CA ASP A 484 -1.93 -19.11 22.02
C ASP A 484 -2.69 -20.08 21.10
N ASN A 485 -2.21 -20.23 19.87
CA ASN A 485 -2.57 -21.38 19.03
C ASN A 485 -2.01 -22.67 19.65
N GLU A 486 -2.65 -23.21 20.68
CA GLU A 486 -2.90 -24.64 20.68
C GLU A 486 -3.99 -24.90 19.64
N VAL A 487 -3.57 -25.54 18.55
CA VAL A 487 -4.44 -26.01 17.49
C VAL A 487 -5.49 -26.97 18.09
N LEU A 488 -6.69 -26.47 18.42
CA LEU A 488 -7.76 -27.25 19.05
C LEU A 488 -8.52 -28.16 18.07
N VAL A 489 -8.21 -28.09 16.78
CA VAL A 489 -8.47 -29.19 15.83
C VAL A 489 -7.25 -29.34 14.95
N GLY A 490 -6.33 -30.22 15.38
CA GLY A 490 -5.35 -30.76 14.46
C GLY A 490 -6.12 -31.55 13.42
N LEU A 491 -6.20 -31.05 12.18
CA LEU A 491 -6.39 -31.94 11.05
C LEU A 491 -5.27 -32.94 11.16
N ASN A 492 -5.61 -34.13 11.67
CA ASN A 492 -4.67 -35.21 11.79
C ASN A 492 -4.31 -35.52 10.36
N ARG A 493 -3.15 -35.02 9.92
CA ARG A 493 -2.50 -35.43 8.69
C ARG A 493 -2.06 -36.86 8.94
N GLN A 494 -3.03 -37.78 9.01
CA GLN A 494 -2.75 -39.16 8.63
C GLN A 494 -2.22 -39.02 7.22
N THR A 495 -0.96 -39.38 7.09
CA THR A 495 -0.25 -39.52 5.84
C THR A 495 -1.10 -40.37 4.91
N LEU A 496 -1.90 -39.72 4.07
CA LEU A 496 -2.54 -40.38 2.95
C LEU A 496 -1.42 -40.58 1.93
N SER A 497 -0.82 -41.77 1.94
CA SER A 497 -0.04 -42.23 0.79
C SER A 497 -1.02 -42.76 -0.24
N GLY A 498 -1.15 -42.06 -1.36
CA GLY A 498 -1.80 -42.55 -2.57
C GLY A 498 -0.92 -42.20 -3.76
N ASP A 499 -0.84 -43.09 -4.73
CA ASP A 499 -0.13 -42.82 -5.98
C ASP A 499 -1.00 -41.91 -6.87
N ALA A 500 -0.37 -41.27 -7.87
CA ALA A 500 -1.06 -40.36 -8.77
C ALA A 500 -2.20 -41.07 -9.53
N GLY A 501 -3.45 -40.74 -9.18
CA GLY A 501 -4.65 -41.25 -9.85
C GLY A 501 -5.78 -41.72 -8.93
N ASP A 502 -5.58 -41.77 -7.61
CA ASP A 502 -6.63 -42.21 -6.69
C ASP A 502 -7.64 -41.08 -6.37
N GLU A 503 -8.94 -41.38 -6.46
CA GLU A 503 -10.01 -40.50 -5.99
C GLU A 503 -10.14 -40.57 -4.46
N VAL A 504 -10.13 -39.40 -3.82
CA VAL A 504 -10.38 -39.26 -2.38
C VAL A 504 -11.85 -38.92 -2.18
N ILE A 505 -12.61 -39.82 -1.58
CA ILE A 505 -13.97 -39.54 -1.10
C ILE A 505 -13.84 -38.94 0.29
N VAL A 506 -14.36 -37.71 0.46
CA VAL A 506 -14.45 -37.01 1.75
C VAL A 506 -15.66 -37.47 2.52
#